data_AF-A0A3M1PIK7-F1
#
_entry.id   AF-A0A3M1PIK7-F1
#
_cell.length_a   1.000
_cell.length_b   1.000
_cell.length_c   1.000
_cell.angle_alpha   90.00
_cell.angle_beta   90.00
_cell.angle_gamma   90.00
#
_symmetry.space_group_name_H-M   'P 1'
#
loop_
_entity.id
_entity.type
_entity.pdbx_description
1 polymer ?
#
loop_
_entity_poly.entity_id
_entity_poly.type
_entity_poly.pdbx_seq_one_letter_code
_entity_poly.pdbx_strand_id
1 'polypeptide(L)'
;MYTAGGLLLLLVGLGVYSKFTFDKVSKEKRFEEYKNRELQKKLKLALNTISKMEKNPDLVHSREFNLDYLRLRMEEEKFHFAIVNQIKIRIKEKITVALRPPQAEQGTLGIASAPRQVDEIFDVQYDLTDVPGGKKGVLFRIQIKLAKLPTQPTSVTIN
;
A
#
# COMPACT_ATOMS: atom_id res chain seq x y z
N MET A 1 -9.25 -13.19 -75.79
CA MET A 1 -8.19 -14.01 -75.15
C MET A 1 -7.46 -13.25 -74.04
N TYR A 2 -7.20 -11.95 -74.17
CA TYR A 2 -6.53 -11.14 -73.13
C TYR A 2 -7.30 -10.98 -71.81
N THR A 3 -8.63 -10.90 -71.86
CA THR A 3 -9.50 -10.76 -70.68
C THR A 3 -9.48 -12.00 -69.78
N ALA A 4 -9.45 -13.20 -70.36
CA ALA A 4 -9.37 -14.45 -69.62
C ALA A 4 -8.01 -14.66 -68.93
N GLY A 5 -6.91 -14.26 -69.58
CA GLY A 5 -5.57 -14.31 -68.99
C GLY A 5 -5.41 -13.34 -67.81
N GLY A 6 -5.94 -12.12 -67.93
CA GLY A 6 -5.94 -11.14 -66.83
C GLY A 6 -6.76 -11.59 -65.62
N LEU A 7 -7.94 -12.17 -65.86
CA LEU A 7 -8.77 -12.75 -64.79
C LEU A 7 -8.06 -13.90 -64.06
N LEU A 8 -7.34 -14.76 -64.79
CA LEU A 8 -6.60 -15.86 -64.20
C LEU A 8 -5.46 -15.36 -63.30
N LEU A 9 -4.68 -14.37 -63.75
CA LEU A 9 -3.62 -13.76 -62.93
C LEU A 9 -4.18 -13.08 -61.67
N LEU A 10 -5.31 -12.39 -61.79
CA LEU A 10 -5.98 -11.77 -60.65
C LEU A 10 -6.45 -12.81 -59.63
N LEU A 11 -7.02 -13.94 -60.10
CA LEU A 11 -7.42 -15.06 -59.25
C LEU A 11 -6.24 -15.68 -58.50
N VAL A 12 -5.11 -15.88 -59.18
CA VAL A 12 -3.89 -16.41 -58.55
C VAL A 12 -3.35 -15.43 -57.52
N GLY A 13 -3.31 -14.13 -57.84
CA GLY A 13 -2.87 -13.09 -56.92
C GLY A 13 -3.74 -13.01 -55.66
N LEU A 14 -5.07 -13.04 -55.81
CA LEU A 14 -6.01 -13.09 -54.69
C LEU A 14 -5.86 -14.37 -53.86
N GLY A 15 -5.63 -15.52 -54.51
CA GLY A 15 -5.41 -16.79 -53.82
C GLY A 15 -4.17 -16.77 -52.93
N VAL A 16 -3.05 -16.25 -53.45
CA VAL A 16 -1.80 -16.11 -52.68
C VAL A 16 -1.97 -15.12 -51.53
N TYR A 17 -2.59 -13.95 -51.78
CA TYR A 17 -2.82 -12.95 -50.75
C TYR A 17 -3.74 -13.46 -49.63
N SER A 18 -4.81 -14.16 -49.99
CA SER A 18 -5.74 -14.76 -49.03
C SER A 18 -5.07 -15.83 -48.17
N LYS A 19 -4.19 -16.65 -48.76
CA LYS A 19 -3.42 -17.64 -48.00
C LYS A 19 -2.47 -16.97 -47.01
N PHE A 20 -1.74 -15.94 -47.44
CA PHE A 20 -0.79 -15.23 -46.58
C PHE A 20 -1.48 -14.54 -45.39
N THR A 21 -2.63 -13.90 -45.64
CA THR A 21 -3.42 -13.25 -44.59
C THR A 21 -4.03 -14.27 -43.63
N PHE A 22 -4.55 -15.39 -44.14
CA PHE A 22 -5.08 -16.47 -43.31
C PHE A 22 -3.99 -17.08 -42.41
N ASP A 23 -2.80 -17.34 -42.97
CA ASP A 23 -1.67 -17.87 -42.22
C ASP A 23 -1.23 -16.91 -41.11
N LYS A 24 -1.22 -15.59 -41.38
CA LYS A 24 -0.89 -14.58 -40.36
C LYS A 24 -1.91 -14.57 -39.21
N VAL A 25 -3.20 -14.49 -39.53
CA VAL A 25 -4.28 -14.48 -38.53
C VAL A 25 -4.31 -15.78 -37.73
N SER A 26 -4.06 -16.92 -38.36
CA SER A 26 -4.01 -18.21 -37.66
C SER A 26 -2.88 -18.28 -36.63
N LYS A 27 -1.71 -17.70 -36.94
CA LYS A 27 -0.57 -17.62 -36.01
C LYS A 27 -0.87 -16.69 -34.84
N GLU A 28 -1.42 -15.51 -35.10
CA GLU A 28 -1.83 -14.56 -34.06
C GLU A 28 -2.87 -15.16 -33.12
N LYS A 29 -3.87 -15.85 -33.67
CA LYS A 29 -4.89 -16.55 -32.88
C LYS A 29 -4.28 -17.62 -31.97
N ARG A 30 -3.36 -18.45 -32.49
CA ARG A 30 -2.67 -19.48 -31.67
C ARG A 30 -1.83 -18.85 -30.55
N PHE A 31 -1.19 -17.72 -30.82
CA PHE A 31 -0.41 -17.01 -29.81
C PHE A 31 -1.31 -16.44 -28.70
N GLU A 32 -2.41 -15.79 -29.05
CA GLU A 32 -3.39 -15.29 -28.08
C GLU A 32 -4.06 -16.42 -27.29
N GLU A 33 -4.40 -17.55 -27.93
CA GLU A 33 -4.91 -18.73 -27.23
C GLU A 33 -3.90 -19.29 -26.21
N TYR A 34 -2.62 -19.37 -26.59
CA TYR A 34 -1.56 -19.81 -25.69
C TYR A 34 -1.40 -18.86 -24.49
N LYS A 35 -1.35 -17.56 -24.75
CA LYS A 35 -1.24 -16.52 -23.73
C LYS A 35 -2.44 -16.53 -22.79
N ASN A 36 -3.66 -16.66 -23.32
CA ASN A 36 -4.87 -16.77 -22.53
C ASN A 36 -4.85 -18.02 -21.64
N ARG A 37 -4.45 -19.17 -22.19
CA ARG A 37 -4.32 -20.41 -21.43
C ARG A 37 -3.26 -20.30 -20.33
N GLU A 38 -2.14 -19.64 -20.58
CA GLU A 38 -1.12 -19.39 -19.57
C GLU A 38 -1.61 -18.45 -18.47
N LEU A 39 -2.32 -17.37 -18.83
CA LEU A 39 -2.95 -16.46 -17.89
C LEU A 39 -3.98 -17.19 -17.01
N GLN A 40 -4.84 -18.01 -17.60
CA GLN A 40 -5.80 -18.83 -16.86
C GLN A 40 -5.10 -19.78 -15.88
N LYS A 41 -3.98 -20.39 -16.26
CA LYS A 41 -3.18 -21.24 -15.35
C LYS A 41 -2.62 -20.42 -14.19
N LYS A 42 -2.04 -19.24 -14.45
CA LYS A 42 -1.51 -18.33 -13.43
C LYS A 42 -2.62 -17.89 -12.46
N LEU A 43 -3.77 -17.49 -12.98
CA LEU A 43 -4.94 -17.11 -12.18
C LEU A 43 -5.44 -18.29 -11.34
N LYS A 44 -5.57 -19.48 -11.92
CA LYS A 44 -5.99 -20.68 -11.17
C LYS A 44 -5.00 -21.04 -10.06
N LEU A 45 -3.69 -20.91 -10.31
CA LEU A 45 -2.67 -21.16 -9.31
C LEU A 45 -2.74 -20.13 -8.17
N ALA A 46 -2.90 -18.85 -8.49
CA ALA A 46 -3.07 -17.79 -7.50
C ALA A 46 -4.33 -18.02 -6.65
N LEU A 47 -5.47 -18.31 -7.28
CA LEU A 47 -6.72 -18.61 -6.58
C LEU A 47 -6.61 -19.85 -5.70
N ASN A 48 -5.99 -20.92 -6.18
CA ASN A 48 -5.76 -22.12 -5.37
C ASN A 48 -4.83 -21.83 -4.19
N THR A 49 -3.83 -20.99 -4.39
CA THR A 49 -2.88 -20.60 -3.33
C THR A 49 -3.59 -19.75 -2.27
N ILE A 50 -4.39 -18.77 -2.67
CA ILE A 50 -5.23 -17.97 -1.77
C ILE A 50 -6.21 -18.88 -1.01
N SER A 51 -6.94 -19.74 -1.72
CA SER A 51 -7.93 -20.63 -1.09
C SER A 51 -7.27 -21.64 -0.14
N LYS A 52 -6.05 -22.12 -0.44
CA LYS A 52 -5.27 -22.99 0.46
C LYS A 52 -4.83 -22.23 1.70
N MET A 53 -4.43 -20.96 1.56
CA MET A 53 -4.09 -20.11 2.71
C MET A 53 -5.32 -19.79 3.57
N GLU A 54 -6.48 -19.57 2.96
CA GLU A 54 -7.74 -19.26 3.65
C GLU A 54 -8.32 -20.48 4.38
N LYS A 55 -8.21 -21.67 3.80
CA LYS A 55 -8.73 -22.93 4.39
C LYS A 55 -7.81 -23.55 5.43
N ASN A 56 -6.53 -23.15 5.49
CA ASN A 56 -5.60 -23.68 6.48
C ASN A 56 -5.74 -22.90 7.80
N PRO A 57 -6.35 -23.49 8.85
CA PRO A 57 -6.58 -22.79 10.11
C PRO A 57 -5.28 -22.33 10.78
N ASP A 58 -4.17 -23.05 10.55
CA ASP A 58 -2.84 -22.70 11.08
C ASP A 58 -2.21 -21.47 10.41
N LEU A 59 -2.53 -21.20 9.13
CA LEU A 59 -2.01 -20.03 8.40
C LEU A 59 -2.88 -18.79 8.55
N VAL A 60 -4.17 -18.93 8.82
CA VAL A 60 -5.06 -17.82 9.20
C VAL A 60 -4.57 -17.11 10.47
N HIS A 61 -3.88 -17.83 11.35
CA HIS A 61 -3.20 -17.29 12.53
C HIS A 61 -1.71 -17.00 12.34
N SER A 62 -1.17 -17.21 11.14
CA SER A 62 0.24 -16.88 10.88
C SER A 62 0.43 -15.36 10.87
N ARG A 63 1.41 -14.90 11.66
CA ARG A 63 1.82 -13.50 11.73
C ARG A 63 2.28 -12.99 10.35
N GLU A 64 2.90 -13.84 9.55
CA GLU A 64 3.43 -13.51 8.22
C GLU A 64 2.32 -13.18 7.20
N PHE A 65 1.24 -13.97 7.15
CA PHE A 65 0.10 -13.69 6.26
C PHE A 65 -0.59 -12.36 6.60
N ASN A 66 -0.76 -12.07 7.89
CA ASN A 66 -1.36 -10.81 8.34
C ASN A 66 -0.48 -9.60 8.00
N LEU A 67 0.85 -9.74 8.08
CA LEU A 67 1.80 -8.68 7.72
C LEU A 67 1.82 -8.41 6.21
N ASP A 68 1.80 -9.45 5.38
CA ASP A 68 1.75 -9.28 3.92
C ASP A 68 0.41 -8.72 3.45
N TYR A 69 -0.70 -9.15 4.06
CA TYR A 69 -2.02 -8.55 3.80
C TYR A 69 -2.05 -7.08 4.20
N LEU A 70 -1.50 -6.74 5.37
CA LEU A 70 -1.37 -5.36 5.82
C LEU A 70 -0.49 -4.54 4.87
N ARG A 71 0.61 -5.11 4.35
CA ARG A 71 1.48 -4.44 3.37
C ARG A 71 0.71 -4.11 2.09
N LEU A 72 -0.03 -5.08 1.55
CA LEU A 72 -0.89 -4.89 0.38
C LEU A 72 -1.96 -3.81 0.62
N ARG A 73 -2.53 -3.77 1.83
CA ARG A 73 -3.49 -2.73 2.23
C ARG A 73 -2.84 -1.35 2.37
N MET A 74 -1.58 -1.30 2.84
CA MET A 74 -0.77 -0.08 2.97
C MET A 74 -0.36 0.53 1.62
N GLU A 75 -0.40 -0.23 0.52
CA GLU A 75 -0.18 0.29 -0.83
C GLU A 75 -1.40 1.07 -1.37
N GLU A 76 -2.59 0.91 -0.78
CA GLU A 76 -3.75 1.73 -1.14
C GLU A 76 -3.60 3.16 -0.60
N GLU A 77 -3.62 4.16 -1.50
CA GLU A 77 -3.42 5.58 -1.15
C GLU A 77 -4.38 6.07 -0.05
N LYS A 78 -5.66 5.70 -0.13
CA LYS A 78 -6.68 6.13 0.84
C LYS A 78 -6.42 5.57 2.23
N PHE A 79 -6.08 4.28 2.30
CA PHE A 79 -5.78 3.61 3.57
C PHE A 79 -4.50 4.19 4.19
N HIS A 80 -3.44 4.29 3.39
CA HIS A 80 -2.18 4.89 3.81
C HIS A 80 -2.38 6.32 4.37
N PHE A 81 -3.08 7.17 3.63
CA PHE A 81 -3.33 8.55 4.03
C PHE A 81 -4.13 8.67 5.33
N ALA A 82 -5.16 7.83 5.51
CA ALA A 82 -5.96 7.82 6.73
C ALA A 82 -5.11 7.46 7.97
N ILE A 83 -4.28 6.42 7.88
CA ILE A 83 -3.40 5.98 8.96
C ILE A 83 -2.33 7.04 9.29
N VAL A 84 -1.64 7.55 8.27
CA VAL A 84 -0.59 8.58 8.46
C VAL A 84 -1.17 9.84 9.09
N ASN A 85 -2.36 10.28 8.67
CA ASN A 85 -3.00 11.45 9.27
C ASN A 85 -3.43 11.23 10.72
N GLN A 86 -3.99 10.06 11.03
CA GLN A 86 -4.36 9.73 12.41
C GLN A 86 -3.13 9.76 13.32
N ILE A 87 -2.01 9.18 12.87
CA ILE A 87 -0.73 9.23 13.58
C ILE A 87 -0.28 10.68 13.75
N LYS A 88 -0.24 11.47 12.67
CA LYS A 88 0.18 12.88 12.69
C LYS A 88 -0.61 13.72 13.69
N ILE A 89 -1.94 13.55 13.74
CA ILE A 89 -2.81 14.29 14.66
C ILE A 89 -2.51 13.89 16.11
N ARG A 90 -2.47 12.58 16.41
CA ARG A 90 -2.19 12.07 17.77
C ARG A 90 -0.82 12.51 18.28
N ILE A 91 0.20 12.47 17.42
CA ILE A 91 1.54 12.96 17.73
C ILE A 91 1.50 14.46 18.05
N LYS A 92 0.87 15.26 17.19
CA LYS A 92 0.79 16.72 17.38
C LYS A 92 0.11 17.06 18.71
N GLU A 93 -1.00 16.41 19.05
CA GLU A 93 -1.71 16.62 20.31
C GLU A 93 -0.80 16.35 21.52
N LYS A 94 -0.14 15.18 21.55
CA LYS A 94 0.71 14.76 22.67
C LYS A 94 1.95 15.64 22.82
N ILE A 95 2.61 15.98 21.71
CA ILE A 95 3.78 16.87 21.71
C ILE A 95 3.38 18.30 22.13
N THR A 96 2.26 18.82 21.63
CA THR A 96 1.81 20.19 21.96
C THR A 96 1.51 20.34 23.44
N VAL A 97 0.93 19.32 24.08
CA VAL A 97 0.71 19.31 25.54
C VAL A 97 2.03 19.29 26.29
N ALA A 98 3.02 18.53 25.82
CA ALA A 98 4.33 18.46 26.44
C ALA A 98 5.17 19.76 26.29
N LEU A 99 5.02 20.46 25.15
CA LEU A 99 5.76 21.68 24.84
C LEU A 99 5.08 22.97 25.35
N ARG A 100 3.87 22.89 25.90
CA ARG A 100 3.16 24.08 26.41
C ARG A 100 3.94 24.69 27.59
N PRO A 101 4.27 25.99 27.57
CA PRO A 101 4.89 26.65 28.70
C PRO A 101 3.93 26.64 29.91
N PRO A 102 4.41 26.31 31.12
CA PRO A 102 3.56 26.32 32.30
C PRO A 102 3.11 27.75 32.59
N GLN A 103 1.80 28.01 32.55
CA GLN A 103 1.22 29.29 33.00
C GLN A 103 1.39 29.51 34.52
N ALA A 104 1.85 28.49 35.26
CA ALA A 104 2.06 28.54 36.70
C ALA A 104 3.48 28.98 37.14
N GLU A 105 4.45 29.10 36.24
CA GLU A 105 5.83 29.53 36.59
C GLU A 105 6.13 31.00 36.25
N GLN A 106 5.10 31.82 35.99
CA GLN A 106 5.28 33.26 35.79
C GLN A 106 5.43 34.05 37.11
N GLY A 107 5.39 33.36 38.26
CA GLY A 107 5.46 33.98 39.60
C GLY A 107 6.72 33.68 40.43
N THR A 108 7.61 32.78 40.03
CA THR A 108 8.80 32.42 40.83
C THR A 108 10.02 32.21 39.95
N LEU A 109 10.78 33.28 39.74
CA LEU A 109 12.18 33.20 39.27
C LEU A 109 12.96 32.32 40.26
N GLY A 110 13.46 31.15 39.82
CA GLY A 110 14.53 30.46 40.57
C GLY A 110 14.59 28.94 40.52
N ILE A 111 13.62 28.23 39.95
CA ILE A 111 13.70 26.76 39.86
C ILE A 111 13.90 26.37 38.41
N ALA A 112 15.05 25.76 38.11
CA ALA A 112 15.32 25.15 36.82
C ALA A 112 14.23 24.10 36.53
N SER A 113 13.32 24.41 35.61
CA SER A 113 12.25 23.50 35.21
C SER A 113 12.89 22.21 34.68
N ALA A 114 12.69 21.09 35.37
CA ALA A 114 13.23 19.80 34.95
C ALA A 114 12.80 19.49 33.50
N PRO A 115 13.68 18.92 32.64
CA PRO A 115 13.33 18.59 31.27
C PRO A 115 12.19 17.57 31.27
N ARG A 116 10.99 18.02 30.87
CA ARG A 116 9.82 17.13 30.79
C ARG A 116 10.07 16.10 29.69
N GLN A 117 10.20 14.85 30.10
CA GLN A 117 10.26 13.72 29.19
C GLN A 117 8.83 13.34 28.79
N VAL A 118 8.61 13.09 27.50
CA VAL A 118 7.34 12.57 26.97
C VAL A 118 7.55 11.09 26.73
N ASP A 119 6.96 10.22 27.55
CA ASP A 119 6.87 8.79 27.28
C ASP A 119 5.38 8.44 27.20
N GLU A 120 4.86 8.38 25.98
CA GLU A 120 3.43 8.21 25.71
C GLU A 120 3.20 7.07 24.74
N ILE A 121 2.21 6.24 25.04
CA ILE A 121 1.76 5.13 24.20
C ILE A 121 0.36 5.47 23.69
N PHE A 122 0.13 5.33 22.39
CA PHE A 122 -1.21 5.46 21.82
C PHE A 122 -1.48 4.42 20.73
N ASP A 123 -2.76 4.09 20.61
CA ASP A 123 -3.26 3.08 19.68
C ASP A 123 -3.86 3.76 18.44
N VAL A 124 -3.42 3.29 17.27
CA VAL A 124 -3.92 3.67 15.94
C VAL A 124 -5.07 2.73 15.60
N GLN A 125 -6.28 3.27 15.52
CA GLN A 125 -7.50 2.50 15.35
C GLN A 125 -8.02 2.59 13.92
N TYR A 126 -8.49 1.47 13.39
CA TYR A 126 -9.19 1.40 12.12
C TYR A 126 -10.63 0.99 12.31
N ASP A 127 -11.52 1.79 11.72
CA ASP A 127 -12.95 1.57 11.73
C ASP A 127 -13.33 0.66 10.57
N LEU A 128 -13.77 -0.56 10.89
CA LEU A 128 -14.29 -1.54 9.93
C LEU A 128 -15.80 -1.38 9.71
N THR A 129 -16.41 -0.32 10.24
CA THR A 129 -17.88 -0.13 10.29
C THR A 129 -18.58 -0.08 8.95
N ASP A 130 -17.86 0.12 7.84
CA ASP A 130 -18.42 0.02 6.48
C ASP A 130 -18.78 -1.42 6.08
N VAL A 131 -18.32 -2.43 6.84
CA VAL A 131 -18.64 -3.83 6.65
C VAL A 131 -19.68 -4.26 7.69
N PRO A 132 -20.78 -4.95 7.32
CA PRO A 132 -21.78 -5.40 8.29
C PRO A 132 -21.14 -6.33 9.34
N GLY A 133 -21.14 -5.91 10.61
CA GLY A 133 -20.46 -6.59 11.71
C GLY A 133 -19.06 -6.06 12.05
N GLY A 134 -18.61 -5.00 11.39
CA GLY A 134 -17.30 -4.38 11.59
C GLY A 134 -17.12 -3.81 13.00
N LYS A 135 -16.10 -4.29 13.71
CA LYS A 135 -15.67 -3.78 15.03
C LYS A 135 -14.48 -2.84 14.86
N LYS A 136 -14.36 -1.84 15.74
CA LYS A 136 -13.14 -1.02 15.85
C LYS A 136 -11.96 -1.90 16.25
N GLY A 137 -10.94 -1.95 15.40
CA GLY A 137 -9.71 -2.70 15.64
C GLY A 137 -8.53 -1.77 15.91
N VAL A 138 -7.61 -2.17 16.79
CA VAL A 138 -6.31 -1.50 16.94
C VAL A 138 -5.35 -2.11 15.93
N LEU A 139 -4.85 -1.30 14.99
CA LEU A 139 -3.87 -1.73 13.99
C LEU A 139 -2.44 -1.66 14.53
N PHE A 140 -2.08 -0.53 15.13
CA PHE A 140 -0.73 -0.27 15.62
C PHE A 140 -0.78 0.32 17.02
N ARG A 141 0.21 -0.05 17.83
CA ARG A 141 0.53 0.63 19.08
C ARG A 141 1.85 1.36 18.89
N ILE A 142 1.82 2.67 19.05
CA ILE A 142 3.00 3.53 18.85
C ILE A 142 3.42 4.07 20.21
N GLN A 143 4.70 3.89 20.54
CA GLN A 143 5.34 4.50 21.70
C GLN A 143 6.23 5.65 21.25
N ILE A 144 6.11 6.80 21.91
CA ILE A 144 6.93 7.98 21.64
C ILE A 144 7.68 8.35 22.90
N LYS A 145 9.01 8.45 22.77
CA LYS A 145 9.93 8.92 23.80
C LYS A 145 10.61 10.20 23.32
N LEU A 146 10.33 11.32 23.96
CA LEU A 146 10.97 12.61 23.69
C LEU A 146 11.62 13.15 24.95
N ALA A 147 12.85 13.63 24.83
CA ALA A 147 13.53 14.39 25.88
C ALA A 147 13.76 15.82 25.39
N LYS A 148 13.37 16.83 26.17
CA LYS A 148 13.76 18.22 25.89
C LYS A 148 15.26 18.34 26.13
N LEU A 149 16.03 18.60 25.07
CA LEU A 149 17.44 18.97 25.21
C LEU A 149 17.51 20.29 25.98
N PRO A 150 18.38 20.40 27.00
CA PRO A 150 18.56 21.67 27.72
C PRO A 150 18.99 22.74 26.72
N THR A 151 18.22 23.82 26.64
CA THR A 151 18.59 24.98 25.83
C THR A 151 19.84 25.59 26.44
N GLN A 152 20.98 25.42 25.79
CA GLN A 152 22.21 26.12 26.16
C GLN A 152 21.93 27.62 25.99
N PRO A 153 22.11 28.45 27.04
CA PRO A 153 21.98 29.89 26.87
C PRO A 153 23.08 30.35 25.90
N THR A 154 22.69 30.99 24.80
CA THR A 154 23.60 31.58 23.78
C THR A 154 24.41 32.77 24.31
N SER A 155 24.61 32.88 25.62
CA SER A 155 25.28 34.00 26.29
C SER A 155 26.67 33.66 26.84
N VAL A 156 27.23 32.48 26.53
CA VAL A 156 28.61 32.17 26.90
C VAL A 156 29.50 32.36 25.68
N THR A 157 29.98 33.59 25.49
CA THR A 157 31.15 33.85 24.64
C THR A 157 32.33 33.16 25.31
N ILE A 158 32.92 32.18 24.63
CA ILE A 158 34.19 31.56 25.04
C ILE A 158 35.28 32.62 24.85
N ASN A 159 35.95 33.02 25.94
CA ASN A 159 37.23 33.74 25.93
C ASN A 159 38.38 32.77 26.14
#